data_AF-A0A7I4Z2D3-F1
#
_entry.id   AF-A0A7I4Z2D3-F1
#
_cell.length_a   1.000
_cell.length_b   1.000
_cell.length_c   1.000
_cell.angle_alpha   90.00
_cell.angle_beta   90.00
_cell.angle_gamma   90.00
#
_symmetry.space_group_name_H-M   'P 1'
#
loop_
_entity.id
_entity.type
_entity.pdbx_description
1 polymer ?
#
loop_
_entity_poly.entity_id
_entity_poly.type
_entity_poly.pdbx_seq_one_letter_code
_entity_poly.pdbx_strand_id
1 'polypeptide(L)'
;LGMIFVYVCLGVVSASVLHYEPRFISNSFGKRSTLYDFDDPRFASLSFGKRSGFDFDDPRFSSMSFGKRSGFDLEDPRFASMSFGKRSGFNFEDPRFASLSFGKRSGFDLDDPRFASMSFGKRSGSDLEDPRYWSMSFGKRR
;
A
#
# COMPACT_ATOMS: atom_id res chain seq x y z
N LEU A 1 -10.98 -49.55 -5.85
CA LEU A 1 -11.52 -48.17 -6.01
C LEU A 1 -11.27 -47.26 -4.80
N GLY A 2 -11.63 -47.65 -3.56
CA GLY A 2 -11.63 -46.73 -2.40
C GLY A 2 -10.37 -45.88 -2.18
N MET A 3 -9.16 -46.48 -2.22
CA MET A 3 -7.92 -45.71 -1.98
C MET A 3 -7.66 -44.63 -3.04
N ILE A 4 -8.00 -44.87 -4.31
CA ILE A 4 -7.86 -43.87 -5.39
C ILE A 4 -8.78 -42.67 -5.11
N PHE A 5 -10.00 -42.92 -4.63
CA PHE A 5 -10.93 -41.85 -4.26
C PHE A 5 -10.41 -41.03 -3.09
N VAL A 6 -9.79 -41.68 -2.09
CA VAL A 6 -9.13 -40.98 -0.96
C VAL A 6 -7.95 -40.12 -1.43
N TYR A 7 -7.11 -40.61 -2.34
CA TYR A 7 -6.02 -39.81 -2.93
C TYR A 7 -6.52 -38.66 -3.80
N VAL A 8 -7.63 -38.83 -4.54
CA VAL A 8 -8.26 -37.73 -5.30
C VAL A 8 -8.85 -36.70 -4.33
N CYS A 9 -9.54 -37.12 -3.27
CA CYS A 9 -10.05 -36.18 -2.25
C CYS A 9 -8.92 -35.45 -1.51
N LEU A 10 -7.84 -36.14 -1.09
CA LEU A 10 -6.66 -35.50 -0.49
C LEU A 10 -5.92 -34.60 -1.47
N GLY A 11 -5.87 -34.96 -2.75
CA GLY A 11 -5.30 -34.16 -3.82
C GLY A 11 -6.11 -32.89 -4.10
N VAL A 12 -7.45 -33.00 -4.14
CA VAL A 12 -8.37 -31.87 -4.31
C VAL A 12 -8.38 -30.98 -3.06
N VAL A 13 -8.34 -31.54 -1.85
CA VAL A 13 -8.23 -30.74 -0.61
C VAL A 13 -6.86 -30.08 -0.51
N SER A 14 -5.76 -30.77 -0.84
CA SER A 14 -4.43 -30.16 -0.93
C SER A 14 -4.38 -29.06 -1.99
N ALA A 15 -4.95 -29.29 -3.17
CA ALA A 15 -5.10 -28.27 -4.20
C ALA A 15 -5.98 -27.11 -3.73
N SER A 16 -7.04 -27.34 -2.95
CA SER A 16 -7.90 -26.28 -2.40
C SER A 16 -7.21 -25.47 -1.30
N VAL A 17 -6.34 -26.10 -0.49
CA VAL A 17 -5.50 -25.44 0.51
C VAL A 17 -4.35 -24.67 -0.14
N LEU A 18 -3.80 -25.16 -1.26
CA LEU A 18 -2.81 -24.45 -2.08
C LEU A 18 -3.46 -23.36 -2.97
N HIS A 19 -4.76 -23.49 -3.28
CA HIS A 19 -5.62 -22.45 -3.85
C HIS A 19 -6.33 -21.62 -2.75
N TYR A 20 -5.73 -21.48 -1.58
CA TYR A 20 -6.07 -20.40 -0.66
C TYR A 20 -5.68 -19.07 -1.33
N GLU A 21 -6.60 -18.47 -2.10
CA GLU A 21 -6.36 -17.27 -2.92
C GLU A 21 -5.65 -16.19 -2.09
N PRO A 22 -4.36 -15.89 -2.36
CA PRO A 22 -3.59 -14.88 -1.62
C PRO A 22 -4.09 -13.45 -1.89
N ARG A 23 -5.14 -13.31 -2.71
CA ARG A 23 -5.75 -12.06 -3.11
C ARG A 23 -6.72 -11.49 -2.07
N PHE A 24 -6.89 -12.04 -0.86
CA PHE A 24 -7.71 -11.32 0.13
C PHE A 24 -6.90 -10.21 0.78
N ILE A 25 -5.81 -10.55 1.48
CA ILE A 25 -4.91 -9.58 2.10
C ILE A 25 -3.47 -9.91 1.68
N SER A 26 -2.74 -8.93 1.14
CA SER A 26 -1.29 -9.08 0.88
C SER A 26 -0.49 -8.54 2.07
N ASN A 27 0.44 -9.34 2.59
CA ASN A 27 1.36 -8.94 3.65
C ASN A 27 2.80 -9.05 3.15
N SER A 28 3.54 -7.94 3.15
CA SER A 28 4.96 -7.90 2.81
C SER A 28 5.82 -7.40 3.98
N PHE A 29 6.89 -8.12 4.29
CA PHE A 29 7.82 -7.81 5.38
C PHE A 29 9.27 -7.87 4.90
N GLY A 30 10.08 -6.87 5.24
CA GLY A 30 11.54 -6.91 5.06
C GLY A 30 12.10 -5.82 4.14
N LYS A 31 12.99 -6.19 3.23
CA LYS A 31 13.56 -5.27 2.22
C LYS A 31 13.08 -5.70 0.83
N ARG A 32 12.29 -4.87 0.16
CA ARG A 32 12.01 -4.99 -1.28
C ARG A 32 12.95 -4.03 -2.00
N SER A 33 13.81 -4.58 -2.84
CA SER A 33 14.70 -3.82 -3.74
C SER A 33 14.65 -4.44 -5.13
N THR A 34 13.42 -4.53 -5.63
CA THR A 34 13.02 -4.99 -6.96
C THR A 34 12.99 -3.78 -7.90
N LEU A 35 13.21 -4.00 -9.20
CA LEU A 35 13.13 -2.89 -10.16
C LEU A 35 11.67 -2.45 -10.37
N TYR A 36 10.73 -3.40 -10.24
CA TYR A 36 9.28 -3.24 -10.25
C TYR A 36 8.66 -4.21 -9.24
N ASP A 37 7.67 -3.77 -8.47
CA ASP A 37 6.86 -4.60 -7.58
C ASP A 37 5.38 -4.20 -7.71
N PHE A 38 4.47 -5.18 -7.69
CA PHE A 38 3.04 -4.97 -7.96
C PHE A 38 2.18 -5.89 -7.08
N ASP A 39 1.30 -5.30 -6.27
CA ASP A 39 0.36 -5.99 -5.39
C ASP A 39 -1.10 -5.52 -5.63
N ASP A 40 -1.99 -6.42 -6.08
CA ASP A 40 -3.46 -6.22 -6.19
C ASP A 40 -4.20 -7.24 -5.30
N PRO A 41 -4.43 -6.91 -4.01
CA PRO A 41 -5.32 -7.67 -3.15
C PRO A 41 -6.77 -7.13 -3.21
N ARG A 42 -7.73 -8.04 -3.33
CA ARG A 42 -9.18 -7.78 -3.31
C ARG A 42 -9.70 -7.14 -2.02
N PHE A 43 -8.92 -7.10 -0.92
CA PHE A 43 -9.30 -6.43 0.32
C PHE A 43 -8.23 -5.44 0.75
N ALA A 44 -7.08 -5.87 1.31
CA ALA A 44 -6.11 -4.95 1.89
C ALA A 44 -4.64 -5.31 1.57
N SER A 45 -3.77 -4.30 1.50
CA SER A 45 -2.32 -4.48 1.51
C SER A 45 -1.73 -4.00 2.83
N LEU A 46 -0.77 -4.76 3.35
CA LEU A 46 -0.01 -4.47 4.57
C LEU A 46 1.49 -4.60 4.28
N SER A 47 2.23 -3.50 4.32
CA SER A 47 3.66 -3.49 4.01
C SER A 47 4.51 -2.97 5.17
N PHE A 48 5.58 -3.70 5.51
CA PHE A 48 6.52 -3.33 6.57
C PHE A 48 7.98 -3.46 6.11
N GLY A 49 8.73 -2.36 6.18
CA GLY A 49 10.20 -2.40 6.16
C GLY A 49 10.86 -1.35 5.26
N LYS A 50 11.67 -1.79 4.30
CA LYS A 50 12.34 -0.90 3.33
C LYS A 50 11.91 -1.27 1.91
N ARG A 51 11.41 -0.30 1.16
CA ARG A 51 11.04 -0.42 -0.25
C ARG A 51 11.90 0.54 -1.07
N SER A 52 12.41 0.08 -2.21
CA SER A 52 13.21 0.90 -3.12
C SER A 52 13.12 0.39 -4.56
N GLY A 53 12.63 1.21 -5.48
CA GLY A 53 12.37 0.83 -6.86
C GLY A 53 11.15 1.55 -7.40
N PHE A 54 10.37 0.84 -8.21
CA PHE A 54 9.01 1.21 -8.61
C PHE A 54 8.04 0.25 -7.93
N ASP A 55 7.21 0.75 -7.02
CA ASP A 55 6.21 -0.04 -6.29
C ASP A 55 4.79 0.42 -6.68
N PHE A 56 3.88 -0.52 -6.92
CA PHE A 56 2.46 -0.27 -7.16
C PHE A 56 1.57 -1.13 -6.24
N ASP A 57 0.69 -0.51 -5.47
CA ASP A 57 -0.31 -1.20 -4.63
C ASP A 57 -1.75 -0.69 -4.97
N ASP A 58 -2.62 -1.51 -5.55
CA ASP A 58 -4.08 -1.24 -5.77
C ASP A 58 -4.92 -2.22 -4.95
N PRO A 59 -5.11 -2.00 -3.63
CA PRO A 59 -6.00 -2.81 -2.82
C PRO A 59 -7.43 -2.25 -2.89
N ARG A 60 -8.42 -3.13 -3.14
CA ARG A 60 -9.82 -2.66 -3.31
C ARG A 60 -10.46 -2.02 -2.08
N PHE A 61 -9.87 -2.18 -0.89
CA PHE A 61 -10.33 -1.55 0.34
C PHE A 61 -9.23 -0.61 0.87
N SER A 62 -8.17 -1.14 1.48
CA SER A 62 -7.20 -0.32 2.20
C SER A 62 -5.74 -0.71 1.99
N SER A 63 -4.87 0.28 1.81
CA SER A 63 -3.42 0.14 1.93
C SER A 63 -2.96 0.59 3.31
N MET A 64 -2.08 -0.18 3.97
CA MET A 64 -1.31 0.31 5.12
C MET A 64 0.18 -0.01 4.98
N SER A 65 1.03 1.01 5.11
CA SER A 65 2.45 0.91 4.79
C SER A 65 3.36 1.58 5.82
N PHE A 66 4.33 0.83 6.33
CA PHE A 66 5.22 1.24 7.41
C PHE A 66 6.71 1.08 7.02
N GLY A 67 7.51 2.14 7.19
CA GLY A 67 8.97 2.04 7.21
C GLY A 67 9.71 3.10 6.41
N LYS A 68 10.53 2.68 5.43
CA LYS A 68 11.31 3.59 4.57
C LYS A 68 11.06 3.27 3.09
N ARG A 69 10.72 4.28 2.31
CA ARG A 69 10.46 4.18 0.86
C ARG A 69 11.35 5.16 0.11
N SER A 70 11.96 4.69 -0.99
CA SER A 70 12.88 5.47 -1.81
C SER A 70 12.79 5.10 -3.29
N GLY A 71 12.13 5.91 -4.10
CA GLY A 71 11.91 5.60 -5.51
C GLY A 71 10.64 6.24 -6.06
N PHE A 72 9.84 5.43 -6.76
CA PHE A 72 8.50 5.77 -7.22
C PHE A 72 7.49 4.81 -6.58
N ASP A 73 6.63 5.32 -5.70
CA ASP A 73 5.56 4.56 -5.06
C ASP A 73 4.19 5.08 -5.54
N LEU A 74 3.31 4.18 -5.98
CA LEU A 74 1.95 4.50 -6.41
C LEU A 74 0.93 3.64 -5.65
N GLU A 75 0.03 4.28 -4.89
CA GLU A 75 -1.07 3.64 -4.17
C GLU A 75 -2.43 4.19 -4.63
N ASP A 76 -3.31 3.33 -5.16
CA ASP A 76 -4.72 3.64 -5.52
C ASP A 76 -5.69 2.74 -4.72
N PRO A 77 -5.82 2.91 -3.39
CA PRO A 77 -6.71 2.07 -2.61
C PRO A 77 -8.12 2.67 -2.56
N ARG A 78 -9.13 1.92 -2.99
CA ARG A 78 -10.48 2.50 -3.24
C ARG A 78 -11.19 3.06 -2.00
N PHE A 79 -10.74 2.75 -0.79
CA PHE A 79 -11.28 3.30 0.45
C PHE A 79 -10.24 4.15 1.18
N ALA A 80 -9.11 3.57 1.63
CA ALA A 80 -8.14 4.34 2.41
C ALA A 80 -6.68 3.96 2.16
N SER A 81 -5.80 4.96 2.10
CA SER A 81 -4.36 4.80 2.27
C SER A 81 -3.96 5.19 3.69
N MET A 82 -3.02 4.46 4.26
CA MET A 82 -2.40 4.81 5.54
C MET A 82 -0.90 4.57 5.53
N SER A 83 -0.10 5.59 5.78
CA SER A 83 1.35 5.52 5.59
C SER A 83 2.16 6.11 6.74
N PHE A 84 3.20 5.39 7.16
CA PHE A 84 4.07 5.77 8.28
C PHE A 84 5.56 5.60 7.95
N GLY A 85 6.35 6.64 8.20
CA GLY A 85 7.81 6.52 8.32
C GLY A 85 8.60 7.57 7.53
N LYS A 86 9.45 7.14 6.60
CA LYS A 86 10.25 8.04 5.76
C LYS A 86 10.02 7.74 4.28
N ARG A 87 9.70 8.77 3.51
CA ARG A 87 9.51 8.74 2.06
C ARG A 87 10.50 9.66 1.37
N SER A 88 11.03 9.19 0.25
CA SER A 88 11.97 9.94 -0.59
C SER A 88 11.76 9.60 -2.06
N GLY A 89 11.68 10.60 -2.94
CA GLY A 89 11.46 10.40 -4.37
C GLY A 89 10.09 10.90 -4.81
N PHE A 90 9.36 10.08 -5.56
CA PHE A 90 7.99 10.33 -6.01
C PHE A 90 7.02 9.39 -5.29
N ASN A 91 6.02 9.93 -4.60
CA ASN A 91 4.95 9.13 -4.00
C ASN A 91 3.60 9.70 -4.46
N PHE A 92 2.68 8.84 -4.88
CA PHE A 92 1.33 9.22 -5.29
C PHE A 92 0.30 8.36 -4.55
N GLU A 93 -0.65 9.00 -3.87
CA GLU A 93 -1.80 8.37 -3.21
C GLU A 93 -3.12 8.97 -3.74
N ASP A 94 -3.95 8.20 -4.46
CA ASP A 94 -5.34 8.57 -4.86
C ASP A 94 -6.35 7.61 -4.22
N PRO A 95 -6.62 7.72 -2.91
CA PRO A 95 -7.65 6.91 -2.28
C PRO A 95 -9.01 7.60 -2.38
N ARG A 96 -10.03 6.91 -2.88
CA ARG A 96 -11.33 7.54 -3.15
C ARG A 96 -12.07 8.07 -1.92
N PHE A 97 -11.71 7.65 -0.71
CA PHE A 97 -12.23 8.21 0.53
C PHE A 97 -11.14 9.00 1.26
N ALA A 98 -10.15 8.34 1.88
CA ALA A 98 -9.23 9.02 2.79
C ALA A 98 -7.75 8.67 2.60
N SER A 99 -6.87 9.68 2.66
CA SER A 99 -5.42 9.47 2.87
C SER A 99 -5.00 9.88 4.28
N LEU A 100 -4.14 9.05 4.89
CA LEU A 100 -3.60 9.31 6.23
C LEU A 100 -2.08 9.07 6.24
N SER A 101 -1.27 10.10 6.47
CA SER A 101 0.20 9.95 6.39
C SER A 101 0.97 10.55 7.57
N PHE A 102 2.06 9.90 7.96
CA PHE A 102 2.90 10.29 9.10
C PHE A 102 4.39 10.12 8.83
N GLY A 103 5.19 11.15 9.13
CA GLY A 103 6.62 11.01 9.36
C GLY A 103 7.49 12.04 8.64
N LYS A 104 8.35 11.59 7.73
CA LYS A 104 9.25 12.47 6.96
C LYS A 104 9.10 12.24 5.46
N ARG A 105 8.60 13.24 4.74
CA ARG A 105 8.49 13.30 3.28
C ARG A 105 9.66 14.07 2.68
N SER A 106 10.10 13.71 1.48
CA SER A 106 11.10 14.47 0.73
C SER A 106 11.07 14.16 -0.77
N GLY A 107 11.04 15.19 -1.62
CA GLY A 107 10.87 15.03 -3.06
C GLY A 107 9.51 15.53 -3.53
N PHE A 108 8.77 14.70 -4.27
CA PHE A 108 7.43 14.98 -4.78
C PHE A 108 6.43 13.98 -4.19
N ASP A 109 5.56 14.45 -3.31
CA ASP A 109 4.49 13.62 -2.73
C ASP A 109 3.14 14.25 -3.09
N LEU A 110 2.25 13.48 -3.72
CA LEU A 110 0.91 13.90 -4.12
C LEU A 110 -0.13 13.01 -3.46
N ASP A 111 -1.02 13.60 -2.66
CA ASP A 111 -2.19 12.95 -2.11
C ASP A 111 -3.47 13.61 -2.69
N ASP A 112 -4.22 12.91 -3.54
CA ASP A 112 -5.50 13.37 -4.14
C ASP A 112 -6.68 12.48 -3.65
N PRO A 113 -7.02 12.53 -2.35
CA PRO A 113 -8.14 11.73 -1.84
C PRO A 113 -9.46 12.46 -2.04
N ARG A 114 -10.45 11.82 -2.68
CA ARG A 114 -11.69 12.53 -3.05
C ARG A 114 -12.51 13.06 -1.87
N PHE A 115 -12.32 12.57 -0.65
CA PHE A 115 -13.04 13.04 0.53
C PHE A 115 -12.11 13.76 1.53
N ALA A 116 -11.13 13.07 2.10
CA ALA A 116 -10.31 13.61 3.20
C ALA A 116 -8.80 13.32 3.05
N SER A 117 -7.94 14.32 3.26
CA SER A 117 -6.51 14.12 3.51
C SER A 117 -6.12 14.55 4.92
N MET A 118 -5.27 13.79 5.59
CA MET A 118 -4.65 14.22 6.85
C MET A 118 -3.21 13.71 6.94
N SER A 119 -2.25 14.61 7.15
CA SER A 119 -0.84 14.24 7.11
C SER A 119 0.07 15.04 8.05
N PHE A 120 0.88 14.32 8.83
CA PHE A 120 1.71 14.85 9.92
C PHE A 120 3.21 14.65 9.68
N GLY A 121 4.01 15.67 10.00
CA GLY A 121 5.44 15.49 10.27
C GLY A 121 6.35 16.54 9.62
N LYS A 122 7.44 16.10 8.98
CA LYS A 122 8.38 17.01 8.29
C LYS A 122 8.38 16.73 6.81
N ARG A 123 8.23 17.77 6.00
CA ARG A 123 8.10 17.71 4.55
C ARG A 123 9.15 18.64 3.94
N SER A 124 9.77 18.25 2.83
CA SER A 124 10.84 19.03 2.20
C SER A 124 10.87 18.75 0.70
N GLY A 125 10.35 19.68 -0.09
CA GLY A 125 10.03 19.47 -1.50
C GLY A 125 8.60 19.87 -1.82
N SER A 126 8.08 19.35 -2.93
CA SER A 126 6.74 19.61 -3.44
C SER A 126 5.74 18.58 -2.88
N ASP A 127 5.00 18.97 -1.85
CA ASP A 127 3.85 18.23 -1.34
C ASP A 127 2.57 18.85 -1.91
N LEU A 128 1.79 18.09 -2.69
CA LEU A 128 0.46 18.47 -3.17
C LEU A 128 -0.61 17.66 -2.42
N GLU A 129 -1.60 18.33 -1.85
CA GLU A 129 -2.76 17.73 -1.19
C GLU A 129 -4.02 18.38 -1.75
N ASP A 130 -4.83 17.66 -2.53
CA ASP A 130 -6.02 18.23 -3.23
C ASP A 130 -7.35 17.51 -2.89
N PRO A 131 -7.72 17.34 -1.60
CA PRO A 131 -9.01 16.74 -1.26
C PRO A 131 -10.19 17.68 -1.54
N ARG A 132 -11.24 17.10 -2.12
CA ARG A 132 -12.45 17.87 -2.50
C ARG A 132 -13.30 18.38 -1.34
N TYR A 133 -13.20 17.77 -0.15
CA TYR A 133 -14.00 18.17 1.01
C TYR A 133 -13.16 18.64 2.21
N TRP A 134 -12.04 17.97 2.52
CA TRP A 134 -11.28 18.30 3.73
C TRP A 134 -9.78 17.93 3.69
N SER A 135 -8.91 18.87 4.03
CA SER A 135 -7.47 18.65 4.27
C SER A 135 -7.07 19.04 5.69
N MET A 136 -6.13 18.31 6.29
CA MET A 136 -5.48 18.71 7.54
C MET A 136 -4.00 18.33 7.59
N SER A 137 -3.12 19.31 7.40
CA SER A 137 -1.67 19.12 7.46
C SER A 137 -1.05 19.68 8.73
N PHE A 138 -0.23 18.89 9.43
CA PHE A 138 0.51 19.33 10.62
C PHE A 138 2.02 19.10 10.51
N GLY A 139 2.79 20.01 11.10
CA GLY A 139 4.23 19.92 11.23
C GLY A 139 5.00 20.88 10.31
N LYS A 140 6.26 20.55 10.00
CA LYS A 140 7.20 21.51 9.40
C LYS A 140 7.42 21.21 7.92
N ARG A 141 6.73 21.97 7.06
CA ARG A 141 7.07 22.15 5.63
C ARG A 141 8.35 23.01 5.52
N ARG A 142 9.15 22.76 4.49
CA ARG A 142 10.44 23.40 4.20
C ARG A 142 10.68 23.42 2.70
#